data_AF-A0A7C4DQ02-F1
#
_entry.id   AF-A0A7C4DQ02-F1
#
_cell.length_a   1.000
_cell.length_b   1.000
_cell.length_c   1.000
_cell.angle_alpha   90.00
_cell.angle_beta   90.00
_cell.angle_gamma   90.00
#
_symmetry.space_group_name_H-M   'P 1'
#
loop_
_entity.id
_entity.type
_entity.pdbx_description
1 polymer ?
#
loop_
_entity_poly.entity_id
_entity_poly.type
_entity_poly.pdbx_seq_one_letter_code
_entity_poly.pdbx_strand_id
1 'polypeptide(L)'
;MPVKYRCKHCGYVLYEFKGVGQSYIGVPTPSEVIKLIGHVCPYCKRVLEVPKSSFKDYVIVRPTAPRVISEVLKPVEISAREVENVIAH
;
A
#
# COMPACT_ATOMS: atom_id res chain seq x y z
N MET A 1 11.24 2.02 0.49
CA MET A 1 9.94 1.38 0.17
C MET A 1 9.69 0.27 1.19
N PRO A 2 8.80 0.45 2.18
CA PRO A 2 8.61 -0.57 3.21
C PRO A 2 7.78 -1.74 2.68
N VAL A 3 8.27 -2.97 2.84
CA VAL A 3 7.49 -4.18 2.54
C VAL A 3 6.68 -4.54 3.78
N LYS A 4 5.35 -4.68 3.62
CA LYS A 4 4.44 -5.00 4.72
C LYS A 4 3.79 -6.38 4.51
N TYR A 5 3.97 -7.25 5.49
CA TYR A 5 3.27 -8.53 5.56
C TYR A 5 1.99 -8.28 6.32
N ARG A 6 0.85 -8.60 5.71
CA ARG A 6 -0.46 -8.37 6.31
C ARG A 6 -1.22 -9.68 6.44
N CYS A 7 -1.98 -9.81 7.51
CA CYS A 7 -2.93 -10.90 7.63
C CYS A 7 -3.97 -10.76 6.51
N LYS A 8 -4.11 -11.80 5.69
CA LYS A 8 -5.11 -11.85 4.60
C LYS A 8 -6.55 -11.68 5.12
N HIS A 9 -6.82 -12.10 6.35
CA HIS A 9 -8.15 -12.07 6.93
C HIS A 9 -8.53 -10.71 7.53
N CYS A 10 -7.69 -10.14 8.40
CA CYS A 10 -8.04 -8.92 9.15
C CYS A 10 -7.22 -7.68 8.75
N GLY A 11 -6.24 -7.81 7.85
CA GLY A 11 -5.39 -6.70 7.42
C GLY A 11 -4.31 -6.25 8.42
N TYR A 12 -4.26 -6.84 9.61
CA TYR A 12 -3.23 -6.55 10.62
C TYR A 12 -1.82 -6.70 10.05
N VAL A 13 -0.93 -5.75 10.34
CA VAL A 13 0.46 -5.79 9.88
C VAL A 13 1.24 -6.76 10.76
N LEU A 14 1.57 -7.91 10.18
CA LEU A 14 2.31 -8.99 10.80
C LEU A 14 3.80 -8.65 10.93
N TYR A 15 4.37 -8.01 9.91
CA TYR A 15 5.76 -7.59 9.88
C TYR A 15 5.94 -6.41 8.91
N GLU A 16 6.84 -5.48 9.23
CA GLU A 16 7.21 -4.36 8.36
C GLU A 16 8.73 -4.33 8.19
N PHE A 17 9.18 -4.55 6.94
CA PHE A 17 10.57 -4.39 6.54
C PHE A 17 10.82 -2.90 6.23
N LYS A 18 11.57 -2.21 7.10
CA LYS A 18 11.84 -0.76 6.96
C LYS A 18 13.11 -0.43 6.14
N GLY A 19 14.10 -1.33 6.08
CA GLY A 19 15.34 -1.12 5.32
C GLY A 19 16.43 -2.15 5.62
N VAL A 20 17.54 -2.05 4.88
CA VAL A 20 18.75 -2.87 5.06
C VAL A 20 19.55 -2.43 6.30
N GLY A 21 20.09 -3.39 7.06
CA GLY A 21 20.73 -3.16 8.38
C GLY A 21 20.13 -3.98 9.53
N GLN A 22 19.12 -4.81 9.25
CA GLN A 22 18.57 -5.80 10.18
C GLN A 22 19.08 -7.20 9.81
N SER A 23 18.97 -8.16 10.74
CA SER A 23 19.59 -9.50 10.77
C SER A 23 19.27 -10.46 9.60
N TYR A 24 18.78 -9.96 8.46
CA TYR A 24 18.38 -10.72 7.28
C TYR A 24 19.10 -10.20 6.04
N ILE A 25 19.62 -11.13 5.23
CA ILE A 25 20.13 -10.82 3.89
C ILE A 25 18.92 -10.69 2.96
N GLY A 26 18.30 -9.50 2.95
CA GLY A 26 17.18 -9.17 2.06
C GLY A 26 15.79 -9.15 2.71
N VAL A 27 14.75 -9.30 1.88
CA VAL A 27 13.35 -9.25 2.30
C VAL A 27 12.88 -10.67 2.69
N PRO A 28 12.38 -10.91 3.91
CA PRO A 28 12.01 -12.26 4.35
C PRO A 28 10.82 -12.79 3.54
N THR A 29 10.80 -14.07 3.23
CA THR A 29 9.66 -14.73 2.60
C THR A 29 8.44 -14.75 3.54
N PRO A 30 7.20 -14.84 3.02
CA PRO A 30 6.01 -15.02 3.85
C PRO A 30 6.14 -16.19 4.83
N SER A 31 6.77 -17.29 4.42
CA SER A 31 7.02 -18.46 5.26
C SER A 31 7.93 -18.15 6.46
N GLU A 32 8.99 -17.37 6.25
CA GLU A 32 9.89 -16.93 7.33
C GLU A 32 9.16 -16.01 8.31
N VAL A 33 8.36 -15.07 7.80
CA VAL A 33 7.53 -14.19 8.64
C VAL A 33 6.50 -14.99 9.45
N ILE A 34 5.87 -16.00 8.85
CA ILE A 34 4.90 -16.87 9.55
C ILE A 34 5.58 -17.64 10.70
N LYS A 35 6.79 -18.18 10.47
CA LYS A 35 7.57 -18.86 11.50
C LYS A 35 7.96 -17.91 12.64
N LEU A 36 8.38 -16.69 12.30
CA LEU A 36 8.75 -15.66 13.28
C LEU A 36 7.59 -15.31 14.23
N ILE A 37 6.36 -15.33 13.72
CA ILE A 37 5.15 -14.93 14.47
C ILE A 37 4.48 -16.13 15.18
N GLY A 38 4.89 -17.37 14.88
CA GLY A 38 4.33 -18.57 15.50
C GLY A 38 3.02 -19.04 14.87
N HIS A 39 2.87 -18.91 13.55
CA HIS A 39 1.76 -19.47 12.75
C HIS A 39 0.34 -18.96 13.05
N VAL A 40 0.14 -18.04 14.01
CA VAL A 40 -1.18 -17.52 14.38
C VAL A 40 -1.16 -16.00 14.33
N CYS A 41 -2.21 -15.39 13.75
CA CYS A 41 -2.35 -13.94 13.77
C CYS A 41 -2.57 -13.45 15.21
N PRO A 42 -1.75 -12.52 15.73
CA PRO A 42 -1.90 -12.04 17.11
C PRO A 42 -3.20 -11.26 17.33
N TYR A 43 -3.77 -10.69 16.26
CA TYR A 43 -4.98 -9.88 16.31
C TYR A 43 -6.26 -10.72 16.17
N CYS A 44 -6.44 -11.44 15.05
CA CYS A 44 -7.69 -12.19 14.79
C CYS A 44 -7.63 -13.67 15.19
N LYS A 45 -6.50 -14.14 15.74
CA LYS A 45 -6.28 -15.51 16.22
C LYS A 45 -6.44 -16.63 15.17
N ARG A 46 -6.54 -16.28 13.89
CA ARG A 46 -6.59 -17.25 12.80
C ARG A 46 -5.20 -17.80 12.48
N VAL A 47 -5.13 -19.08 12.14
CA VAL A 47 -3.92 -19.74 11.63
C VAL A 47 -3.52 -19.08 10.31
N LEU A 48 -2.24 -18.74 10.19
CA LEU A 48 -1.66 -18.14 8.99
C LEU A 48 -1.32 -19.24 7.98
N GLU A 49 -1.83 -19.08 6.77
CA GLU A 49 -1.55 -20.00 5.67
C GLU A 49 -0.27 -19.58 4.94
N VAL A 50 0.62 -20.54 4.74
CA VAL A 50 1.77 -20.35 3.85
C VAL A 50 1.26 -20.35 2.40
N PRO A 51 1.63 -19.37 1.56
CA PRO A 51 1.29 -19.39 0.15
C PRO A 51 1.83 -20.66 -0.52
N LYS A 52 0.95 -21.55 -0.98
CA LYS A 52 1.33 -22.79 -1.68
C LYS A 52 1.43 -22.61 -3.20
N SER A 53 0.80 -21.57 -3.75
CA SER A 53 0.77 -21.22 -5.17
C SER A 53 1.73 -20.07 -5.49
N SER A 54 1.78 -19.67 -6.77
CA SER A 54 2.56 -18.52 -7.27
C SER A 54 2.47 -17.30 -6.34
N PHE A 55 3.63 -16.77 -5.94
CA PHE A 55 3.71 -15.59 -5.06
C PHE A 55 3.00 -14.35 -5.60
N LYS A 56 2.80 -14.27 -6.93
CA LYS A 56 2.18 -13.12 -7.60
C LYS A 56 0.78 -12.81 -7.06
N ASP A 57 0.02 -13.82 -6.66
CA ASP A 57 -1.37 -13.65 -6.21
C ASP A 57 -1.48 -13.00 -4.82
N TYR A 58 -0.37 -12.95 -4.09
CA TYR A 58 -0.33 -12.45 -2.70
C TYR A 58 0.41 -11.11 -2.58
N VAL A 59 1.06 -10.64 -3.65
CA VAL A 59 1.84 -9.41 -3.65
C VAL A 59 0.99 -8.27 -4.20
N ILE A 60 0.68 -7.31 -3.33
CA ILE A 60 -0.05 -6.10 -3.70
C ILE A 60 0.94 -4.94 -3.75
N VAL A 61 1.26 -4.47 -4.96
CA VAL A 61 2.06 -3.26 -5.16
C VAL A 61 1.15 -2.05 -5.05
N ARG A 62 1.43 -1.17 -4.08
CA ARG A 62 0.75 0.13 -3.97
C ARG A 62 1.71 1.23 -4.42
N PRO A 63 1.31 2.13 -5.32
CA PRO A 63 2.13 3.27 -5.69
C PRO A 63 2.35 4.15 -4.46
N THR A 64 3.58 4.66 -4.30
CA THR A 64 3.95 5.65 -3.29
C THR A 64 3.36 7.02 -3.62
N ALA A 65 3.05 7.26 -4.90
CA ALA A 65 2.45 8.51 -5.33
C ALA A 65 1.09 8.70 -4.64
N PRO A 66 0.82 9.89 -4.06
CA PRO A 66 -0.48 10.20 -3.51
C PRO A 66 -1.54 9.98 -4.59
N ARG A 67 -2.71 9.47 -4.19
CA ARG A 67 -3.86 9.33 -5.08
C ARG A 67 -4.23 10.72 -5.56
N VAL A 68 -3.76 11.05 -6.76
CA VAL A 68 -4.21 12.06 -7.71
C VAL A 68 -4.55 13.44 -7.13
N ILE A 69 -3.84 14.44 -7.65
CA ILE A 69 -4.10 15.89 -7.60
C ILE A 69 -5.47 16.24 -8.28
N SER A 70 -6.40 15.30 -8.42
CA SER A 70 -7.69 15.48 -9.10
C SER A 70 -8.68 16.32 -8.30
N GLU A 71 -8.50 16.44 -6.98
CA GLU A 71 -9.33 17.35 -6.16
C GLU A 71 -8.87 18.81 -6.27
N VAL A 72 -7.61 19.06 -6.64
CA VAL A 72 -7.05 20.41 -6.73
C VAL A 72 -7.30 21.04 -8.11
N LEU A 73 -7.38 20.22 -9.15
CA LEU A 73 -7.70 20.67 -10.51
C LEU A 73 -9.20 20.58 -10.79
N LYS A 74 -10.03 21.26 -10.00
CA LYS A 74 -11.37 21.60 -10.50
C LYS A 74 -11.18 22.72 -11.54
N PRO A 75 -11.58 22.52 -12.81
CA PRO A 75 -11.57 23.61 -13.76
C PRO A 75 -12.45 24.73 -13.20
N VAL A 76 -11.92 25.94 -13.14
CA VAL A 76 -12.71 27.13 -12.85
C VAL A 76 -13.69 27.28 -14.01
N GLU A 77 -14.98 27.15 -13.73
CA GLU A 77 -16.02 27.52 -14.69
C GLU A 77 -16.05 29.04 -14.78
N ILE A 78 -15.25 29.60 -15.68
CA ILE A 78 -15.27 31.04 -15.97
C ILE A 78 -16.51 31.29 -16.83
N SER A 79 -17.40 32.16 -16.36
CA SER A 79 -18.60 32.51 -17.11
C SER A 79 -18.21 33.28 -18.38
N ALA A 80 -18.90 33.03 -19.50
CA ALA A 80 -18.60 33.67 -20.79
C ALA A 80 -18.60 35.22 -20.73
N ARG A 81 -19.30 35.81 -19.75
CA ARG A 81 -19.40 37.27 -19.56
C ARG A 81 -18.11 37.88 -18.99
N GLU A 82 -17.30 37.13 -18.26
CA GLU A 82 -16.02 37.64 -17.72
C GLU A 82 -14.92 37.71 -18.78
N VAL A 83 -14.99 36.87 -19.81
CA VAL A 83 -14.01 36.87 -20.91
C VAL A 83 -14.19 38.10 -21.80
N GLU A 84 -15.44 38.52 -22.05
CA GLU A 84 -15.73 39.71 -22.87
C GLU A 84 -15.22 41.01 -22.22
N ASN A 85 -15.28 41.13 -20.89
CA ASN A 85 -14.78 42.30 -20.17
C ASN A 85 -13.25 42.42 -20.15
N VAL A 86 -12.52 41.29 -20.31
CA VAL A 86 -11.05 41.30 -20.33
C VAL A 86 -10.49 41.63 -21.71
N ILE A 87 -11.21 41.29 -22.79
CA ILE A 87 -10.77 41.53 -24.18
C ILE A 87 -11.10 42.97 -24.64
N ALA A 88 -11.99 43.67 -23.93
CA ALA A 88 -12.43 45.03 -24.26
C ALA A 88 -11.51 46.17 -23.74
N HIS A 89 -10.32 45.86 -23.20
CA HIS A 89 -9.35 46.85 -22.70
C HIS A 89 -7.99 46.74 -23.40
#